data_AF-A0A480A1R1-F1
#
_entry.id   AF-A0A480A1R1-F1
#
_cell.length_a   1.000
_cell.length_b   1.000
_cell.length_c   1.000
_cell.angle_alpha   90.00
_cell.angle_beta   90.00
_cell.angle_gamma   90.00
#
_symmetry.space_group_name_H-M   'P 1'
#
loop_
_entity.id
_entity.type
_entity.pdbx_description
1 polymer ?
#
loop_
_entity_poly.entity_id
_entity_poly.type
_entity_poly.pdbx_seq_one_letter_code
_entity_poly.pdbx_strand_id
1 'polypeptide(L)' 'MQVKPSEQISSDDAEIILKHLPDWIQDALISRANEIDYPVEAIIEMAFT' A
#
# COMPACT_ATOMS: atom_id res chain seq x y z
N MET A 1 4.00 -3.09 21.61
CA MET A 1 2.70 -2.44 21.34
C MET A 1 2.28 -2.91 19.97
N GLN A 2 1.24 -3.75 19.89
CA GLN A 2 0.72 -4.24 18.61
C GLN A 2 -0.03 -3.06 17.98
N VAL A 3 0.58 -2.42 16.96
CA VAL A 3 -0.11 -1.40 16.17
C VAL A 3 -1.29 -2.11 15.53
N LYS A 4 -2.50 -1.81 16.02
CA LYS A 4 -3.71 -2.27 15.37
C LYS A 4 -3.83 -1.42 14.10
N PRO A 5 -3.85 -2.01 12.89
CA PRO A 5 -4.17 -1.26 11.67
C PRO A 5 -5.64 -0.86 11.80
N SER A 6 -5.85 0.30 12.42
CA SER A 6 -7.19 0.84 12.72
C SER A 6 -7.70 1.66 11.53
N GLU A 7 -6.77 2.08 10.68
CA GLU A 7 -6.94 2.75 9.41
C GLU A 7 -6.00 1.98 8.49
N GLN A 8 -6.56 1.09 7.69
CA GLN A 8 -5.91 0.57 6.51
C GLN A 8 -6.95 0.80 5.43
N ILE A 9 -6.59 1.51 4.37
CA ILE A 9 -7.48 1.68 3.22
C ILE A 9 -7.97 0.31 2.73
N SER A 10 -9.21 0.24 2.24
CA SER A 10 -9.76 -1.02 1.72
C SER A 10 -8.91 -1.53 0.55
N SER A 11 -8.86 -2.85 0.36
CA SER A 11 -8.21 -3.46 -0.80
C SER A 11 -8.73 -2.89 -2.12
N ASP A 12 -10.03 -2.60 -2.21
CA ASP A 12 -10.66 -1.94 -3.37
C ASP A 12 -10.09 -0.53 -3.61
N ASP A 13 -9.97 0.28 -2.56
CA ASP A 13 -9.45 1.65 -2.66
C ASP A 13 -7.95 1.64 -3.01
N ALA A 14 -7.19 0.74 -2.39
CA ALA A 14 -5.78 0.52 -2.70
C ALA A 14 -5.58 0.14 -4.17
N GLU A 15 -6.40 -0.75 -4.70
CA GLU A 15 -6.33 -1.16 -6.11
C GLU A 15 -6.66 0.00 -7.05
N ILE A 16 -7.67 0.83 -6.72
CA ILE A 16 -8.00 2.03 -7.49
C ILE A 16 -6.83 3.01 -7.49
N ILE A 17 -6.26 3.31 -6.32
CA ILE A 17 -5.11 4.21 -6.18
C ILE A 17 -3.93 3.68 -6.98
N LEU A 18 -3.60 2.39 -6.84
CA LEU A 18 -2.50 1.75 -7.55
C LEU A 18 -2.66 1.87 -9.07
N LYS A 19 -3.86 1.63 -9.60
CA LYS A 19 -4.18 1.76 -11.05
C LYS A 19 -4.04 3.18 -11.59
N HIS A 20 -4.15 4.20 -10.74
CA HIS A 20 -3.97 5.60 -11.13
C HIS A 20 -2.50 6.04 -11.12
N LEU A 21 -1.60 5.24 -10.55
CA LEU A 21 -0.18 5.54 -10.51
C LEU A 21 0.55 5.02 -11.78
N PRO A 22 1.62 5.69 -12.22
CA PRO A 22 2.51 5.16 -13.24
C PRO A 22 3.03 3.77 -12.88
N ASP A 23 3.27 2.91 -13.88
CA ASP A 23 3.70 1.52 -13.69
C ASP A 23 4.95 1.40 -12.80
N TRP A 24 5.91 2.33 -12.93
CA TRP A 24 7.13 2.34 -12.12
C TRP A 24 6.88 2.61 -10.62
N ILE A 25 5.82 3.34 -10.29
CA ILE A 25 5.42 3.58 -8.90
C ILE A 25 4.70 2.35 -8.35
N GLN A 26 3.83 1.74 -9.15
CA GLN A 26 3.13 0.52 -8.76
C GLN A 26 4.13 -0.59 -8.40
N ASP A 27 5.11 -0.83 -9.26
CA ASP A 27 6.14 -1.85 -9.06
C ASP A 27 6.99 -1.56 -7.81
N ALA A 28 7.32 -0.29 -7.55
CA ALA A 28 8.05 0.12 -6.36
C ALA A 28 7.27 -0.12 -5.06
N LEU A 29 5.96 0.20 -5.05
CA LEU A 29 5.09 -0.02 -3.89
C LEU A 29 4.88 -1.52 -3.61
N ILE A 30 4.67 -2.31 -4.67
CA ILE A 30 4.53 -3.77 -4.57
C ILE A 30 5.85 -4.42 -4.13
N SER A 31 6.98 -4.00 -4.71
CA SER A 31 8.31 -4.50 -4.31
C SER A 31 8.58 -4.20 -2.85
N ARG A 32 8.25 -2.99 -2.38
CA ARG A 32 8.40 -2.62 -0.98
C ARG A 32 7.51 -3.47 -0.08
N ALA A 33 6.23 -3.64 -0.43
CA ALA A 33 5.29 -4.48 0.31
C ALA A 33 5.81 -5.93 0.46
N ASN A 34 6.33 -6.51 -0.61
CA ASN A 34 6.93 -7.84 -0.60
C ASN A 34 8.24 -7.91 0.22
N GLU A 35 9.09 -6.88 0.15
CA GLU A 35 10.37 -6.85 0.86
C GLU A 35 10.18 -6.88 2.39
N ILE A 36 9.14 -6.21 2.90
CA ILE A 36 8.87 -6.13 4.33
C ILE A 36 7.72 -7.03 4.80
N ASP A 37 7.25 -7.95 3.94
CA ASP A 37 6.13 -8.87 4.20
C ASP A 37 4.92 -8.14 4.80
N TYR A 38 4.49 -7.07 4.13
CA TYR A 38 3.47 -6.16 4.62
C TYR A 38 2.44 -5.85 3.53
N PRO A 39 1.15 -5.64 3.89
CA PRO A 39 0.11 -5.41 2.89
C PRO A 39 0.38 -4.14 2.08
N VAL A 40 0.17 -4.25 0.76
CA VAL A 40 0.34 -3.14 -0.18
C VAL A 40 -0.56 -1.95 0.17
N GLU A 41 -1.77 -2.19 0.68
CA GLU A 41 -2.70 -1.14 1.12
C GLU A 41 -2.07 -0.26 2.20
N ALA A 42 -1.35 -0.86 3.16
CA ALA A 42 -0.73 -0.11 4.23
C ALA A 42 0.54 0.62 3.76
N ILE A 43 1.26 0.07 2.77
CA ILE A 43 2.36 0.80 2.11
C ILE A 43 1.83 2.00 1.33
N ILE A 44 0.71 1.82 0.62
CA ILE A 44 0.02 2.90 -0.10
C ILE A 44 -0.41 3.97 0.89
N GLU A 45 -1.11 3.61 1.96
CA GLU A 45 -1.53 4.55 3.00
C GLU A 45 -0.35 5.34 3.58
N MET A 46 0.74 4.66 4.01
CA MET A 46 1.95 5.30 4.52
C MET A 46 2.64 6.23 3.50
N ALA A 47 2.48 5.99 2.20
CA ALA A 47 3.06 6.85 1.18
C ALA A 47 2.28 8.17 0.98
N PHE A 48 1.01 8.21 1.39
CA PHE A 48 0.11 9.35 1.19
C PHE A 48 -0.28 10.09 2.49
N THR A 49 0.04 9.56 3.67
CA THR A 49 -0.23 10.18 5.00
C THR A 49 1.04 10.47 5.77
#